data_AF-A0AAU9VSM5-F1
#
_entry.id   AF-A0AAU9VSM5-F1
#
_cell.length_a   1.000
_cell.length_b   1.000
_cell.length_c   1.000
_cell.angle_alpha   90.00
_cell.angle_beta   90.00
_cell.angle_gamma   90.00
#
_symmetry.space_group_name_H-M   'P 1'
#
loop_
_entity.id
_entity.type
_entity.pdbx_description
1 polymer ?
#
loop_
_entity_poly.entity_id
_entity_poly.type
_entity_poly.pdbx_seq_one_letter_code
_entity_poly.pdbx_strand_id
1 'polypeptide(L)'
;WDTRRHFSALFLPYCKIECEGYKVLDSADRKNTYGMGNEACDDDIEEAWYRFTGAAGSKMPESPPNKYTCGTHAPGWLNGRHPSVAEGKVSRQVCFNWGGNDCKWYTSIEVRNCDSFFVYKLVKTPECKLRYCGTGITTISIALSCAAFKTPRCMHTPLFLPYCKLECEGYKVLDSADRKNTYGMGGIACDDEIEEAWYRFTGAAGSKMPESPPNEKMCGTHVPGWLNGRHPSVAEGKVSREVCFNWVGKNCFFKANIEVRNCESFFVYKLVKTPDCNLCYCGSD
;
A
#
# COMPACT_ATOMS: atom_id res chain seq x y z
N TRP A 1 -41.91 18.11 18.91
CA TRP A 1 -40.57 18.40 19.44
C TRP A 1 -39.66 17.34 18.83
N ASP A 2 -39.19 17.67 17.64
CA ASP A 2 -38.31 16.86 16.78
C ASP A 2 -36.89 16.92 17.36
N THR A 3 -36.28 15.76 17.65
CA THR A 3 -34.84 15.67 17.89
C THR A 3 -34.25 14.59 17.01
N ARG A 4 -34.15 14.88 15.71
CA ARG A 4 -33.14 14.30 14.82
C ARG A 4 -31.76 14.35 15.47
N ARG A 5 -31.28 13.20 15.93
CA ARG A 5 -29.86 13.01 16.25
C ARG A 5 -29.09 13.06 14.93
N HIS A 6 -28.29 14.11 14.77
CA HIS A 6 -27.28 14.22 13.74
C HIS A 6 -26.36 12.98 13.80
N PHE A 7 -26.46 12.10 12.81
CA PHE A 7 -25.36 11.21 12.46
C PHE A 7 -24.25 12.08 11.87
N SER A 8 -23.30 12.47 12.71
CA SER A 8 -22.03 13.01 12.23
C SER A 8 -21.31 11.87 11.51
N ALA A 9 -21.26 11.94 10.19
CA ALA A 9 -20.44 11.05 9.37
C ALA A 9 -18.97 11.28 9.72
N LEU A 10 -18.47 10.52 10.69
CA LEU A 10 -17.05 10.36 10.92
C LEU A 10 -16.48 9.70 9.67
N PHE A 11 -15.69 10.48 8.93
CA PHE A 11 -14.97 10.07 7.73
C PHE A 11 -14.20 8.77 7.98
N LEU A 12 -14.72 7.67 7.43
CA LEU A 12 -13.96 6.44 7.25
C LEU A 12 -12.78 6.75 6.29
N PRO A 13 -11.54 6.33 6.58
CA PRO A 13 -10.46 6.41 5.61
C PRO A 13 -10.79 5.41 4.50
N TYR A 14 -11.41 5.91 3.44
CA TYR A 14 -11.70 5.12 2.25
C TYR A 14 -10.36 4.60 1.71
N CYS A 15 -10.12 3.29 1.82
CA CYS A 15 -9.06 2.63 1.07
C CYS A 15 -9.19 3.10 -0.38
N LYS A 16 -8.11 3.65 -0.94
CA LYS A 16 -8.13 4.25 -2.28
C LYS A 16 -8.13 3.11 -3.28
N ILE A 17 -9.25 2.41 -3.47
CA ILE A 17 -9.34 1.22 -4.34
C ILE A 17 -8.78 1.53 -5.73
N GLU A 18 -8.94 2.76 -6.23
CA GLU A 18 -8.37 3.23 -7.48
C GLU A 18 -6.82 3.20 -7.55
N CYS A 19 -6.15 3.23 -6.39
CA CYS A 19 -4.70 3.19 -6.25
C CYS A 19 -4.15 1.77 -6.14
N GLU A 20 -5.00 0.75 -6.07
CA GLU A 20 -4.62 -0.66 -5.97
C GLU A 20 -5.15 -1.47 -7.18
N GLY A 21 -6.38 -1.15 -7.62
CA GLY A 21 -7.03 -1.75 -8.79
C GLY A 21 -7.04 -0.80 -9.99
N TYR A 22 -5.97 -0.81 -10.78
CA TYR A 22 -5.87 -0.07 -12.03
C TYR A 22 -5.30 -0.94 -13.16
N LYS A 23 -5.65 -0.57 -14.40
CA LYS A 23 -5.06 -1.11 -15.63
C LYS A 23 -3.79 -0.34 -15.98
N VAL A 24 -2.89 -0.99 -16.70
CA VAL A 24 -1.58 -0.42 -17.03
C VAL A 24 -1.55 0.06 -18.48
N LEU A 25 -1.01 1.26 -18.69
CA LEU A 25 -0.65 1.82 -20.00
C LEU A 25 0.88 1.98 -20.05
N ASP A 26 1.59 1.00 -20.60
CA ASP A 26 3.06 0.94 -20.58
C ASP A 26 3.72 1.00 -21.96
N SER A 27 2.91 0.94 -23.02
CA SER A 27 3.36 0.82 -24.40
C SER A 27 4.08 2.08 -24.90
N ALA A 28 5.19 1.89 -25.61
CA ALA A 28 6.03 2.98 -26.09
C ALA A 28 5.31 3.93 -27.05
N ASP A 29 4.30 3.42 -27.76
CA ASP A 29 3.48 4.18 -28.69
C ASP A 29 2.56 5.21 -28.01
N ARG A 30 2.38 5.15 -26.68
CA ARG A 30 1.64 6.15 -25.90
C ARG A 30 2.49 7.33 -25.42
N LYS A 31 3.80 7.33 -25.67
CA LYS A 31 4.67 8.45 -25.32
C LYS A 31 4.34 9.68 -26.19
N ASN A 32 4.27 10.86 -25.57
CA ASN A 32 3.96 12.15 -26.21
C ASN A 32 4.97 12.63 -27.28
N THR A 33 6.08 11.91 -27.47
CA THR A 33 7.04 12.13 -28.56
C THR A 33 7.11 10.96 -29.55
N TYR A 34 6.35 9.88 -29.33
CA TYR A 34 6.31 8.75 -30.26
C TYR A 34 5.53 9.17 -31.50
N GLY A 35 6.10 9.05 -32.70
CA GLY A 35 5.38 9.43 -33.93
C GLY A 35 4.15 8.54 -34.18
N MET A 36 3.18 9.01 -34.96
CA MET A 36 1.90 8.30 -35.18
C MET A 36 2.05 6.82 -35.57
N GLY A 37 3.06 6.45 -36.36
CA GLY A 37 3.24 5.06 -36.80
C GLY A 37 1.96 4.49 -37.43
N ASN A 38 1.52 3.32 -36.96
CA ASN A 38 0.17 2.80 -37.24
C ASN A 38 -0.85 3.53 -36.35
N GLU A 39 -1.93 4.01 -36.96
CA GLU A 39 -2.95 4.77 -36.26
C GLU A 39 -3.65 3.95 -35.17
N ALA A 40 -3.55 4.43 -33.92
CA ALA A 40 -4.24 3.91 -32.75
C ALA A 40 -5.18 4.97 -32.13
N CYS A 41 -6.18 4.49 -31.39
CA CYS A 41 -7.18 5.32 -30.75
C CYS A 41 -7.72 4.71 -29.45
N ASP A 42 -8.39 5.52 -28.63
CA ASP A 42 -8.97 5.11 -27.35
C ASP A 42 -10.52 5.30 -27.35
N ASP A 43 -11.20 5.19 -28.50
CA ASP A 43 -12.67 5.27 -28.60
C ASP A 43 -13.37 3.99 -28.11
N ASP A 44 -12.62 2.90 -27.98
CA ASP A 44 -13.03 1.62 -27.41
C ASP A 44 -12.45 1.34 -26.02
N ILE A 45 -11.67 2.27 -25.44
CA ILE A 45 -11.08 2.08 -24.11
C ILE A 45 -12.21 1.87 -23.08
N GLU A 46 -12.04 0.85 -22.23
CA GLU A 46 -13.00 0.57 -21.17
C GLU A 46 -12.95 1.67 -20.11
N GLU A 47 -14.10 2.05 -19.55
CA GLU A 47 -14.13 2.98 -18.43
C GLU A 47 -13.58 2.30 -17.17
N ALA A 48 -12.34 2.64 -16.81
CA ALA A 48 -11.65 2.08 -15.65
C ALA A 48 -10.55 3.03 -15.15
N TRP A 49 -9.94 2.69 -14.01
CA TRP A 49 -8.73 3.36 -13.55
C TRP A 49 -7.52 2.84 -14.32
N TYR A 50 -6.70 3.75 -14.83
CA TYR A 50 -5.47 3.47 -15.55
C TYR A 50 -4.27 4.16 -14.92
N ARG A 51 -3.09 3.55 -15.05
CA ARG A 51 -1.80 4.12 -14.68
C ARG A 51 -0.84 4.06 -15.85
N PHE A 52 -0.18 5.18 -16.14
CA PHE A 52 0.96 5.20 -17.06
C PHE A 52 2.20 4.62 -16.37
N THR A 53 2.84 3.64 -17.01
CA THR A 53 4.13 3.08 -16.57
C THR A 53 5.05 2.83 -17.77
N GLY A 54 6.18 2.16 -17.55
CA GLY A 54 7.04 1.67 -18.64
C GLY A 54 7.47 2.77 -19.62
N ALA A 55 7.44 2.45 -20.91
CA ALA A 55 7.89 3.36 -21.97
C ALA A 55 6.91 4.52 -22.21
N ALA A 56 5.64 4.35 -21.85
CA ALA A 56 4.64 5.41 -21.90
C ALA A 56 4.93 6.55 -20.90
N GLY A 57 5.73 6.31 -19.86
CA GLY A 57 6.09 7.28 -18.82
C GLY A 57 5.27 7.11 -17.55
N SER A 58 5.26 8.12 -16.68
CA SER A 58 4.64 8.02 -15.34
C SER A 58 3.34 8.82 -15.17
N LYS A 59 3.01 9.71 -16.12
CA LYS A 59 1.83 10.57 -16.06
C LYS A 59 1.43 11.10 -17.43
N MET A 60 0.24 11.68 -17.53
CA MET A 60 -0.16 12.46 -18.70
C MET A 60 0.65 13.77 -18.77
N PRO A 61 0.90 14.33 -19.97
CA PRO A 61 1.49 15.65 -20.08
C PRO A 61 0.49 16.73 -19.64
N GLU A 62 1.00 17.80 -19.02
CA GLU A 62 0.22 18.99 -18.59
C GLU A 62 0.26 20.13 -19.63
N SER A 63 0.90 19.86 -20.77
CA SER A 63 1.00 20.76 -21.91
C SER A 63 0.67 20.00 -23.20
N PRO A 64 0.13 20.65 -24.23
CA PRO A 64 -0.24 20.00 -25.49
C PRO A 64 0.96 19.32 -26.16
N PRO A 65 0.91 18.01 -26.45
CA PRO A 65 1.84 17.36 -27.35
C PRO A 65 1.64 17.86 -28.78
N ASN A 66 2.69 17.74 -29.60
CA ASN A 66 2.59 18.01 -31.02
C ASN A 66 1.61 17.03 -31.69
N LYS A 67 0.80 17.51 -32.64
CA LYS A 67 -0.04 16.64 -33.49
C LYS A 67 0.78 15.50 -34.10
N TYR A 68 0.12 14.38 -34.39
CA TYR A 68 0.76 13.17 -34.95
C TYR A 68 1.79 12.51 -34.02
N THR A 69 1.61 12.66 -32.70
CA THR A 69 2.40 11.94 -31.68
C THR A 69 1.52 10.99 -30.88
N CYS A 70 2.13 10.18 -30.01
CA CYS A 70 1.43 9.23 -29.14
C CYS A 70 0.60 8.20 -29.94
N GLY A 71 1.12 7.82 -31.12
CA GLY A 71 0.50 6.79 -31.96
C GLY A 71 -0.85 7.21 -32.55
N THR A 72 -1.17 8.51 -32.58
CA THR A 72 -2.49 9.00 -33.00
C THR A 72 -2.40 10.34 -33.75
N HIS A 73 -3.51 10.77 -34.32
CA HIS A 73 -3.64 12.06 -35.00
C HIS A 73 -3.68 13.22 -34.00
N ALA A 74 -4.56 13.14 -33.00
CA ALA A 74 -4.79 14.19 -32.02
C ALA A 74 -4.47 13.68 -30.59
N PRO A 75 -3.25 13.95 -30.10
CA PRO A 75 -2.81 13.46 -28.79
C PRO A 75 -3.53 14.17 -27.63
N GLY A 76 -3.89 13.39 -26.62
CA GLY A 76 -4.56 13.83 -25.41
C GLY A 76 -3.60 14.24 -24.29
N TRP A 77 -3.93 15.32 -23.60
CA TRP A 77 -3.15 15.88 -22.48
C TRP A 77 -4.06 16.42 -21.38
N LEU A 78 -3.54 16.49 -20.15
CA LEU A 78 -4.31 16.95 -19.01
C LEU A 78 -4.35 18.48 -18.98
N ASN A 79 -5.53 19.07 -19.14
CA ASN A 79 -5.72 20.52 -19.08
C ASN A 79 -5.75 20.99 -17.62
N GLY A 80 -4.56 21.32 -17.11
CA GLY A 80 -4.33 21.76 -15.74
C GLY A 80 -3.31 20.87 -15.03
N ARG A 81 -3.02 21.21 -13.77
CA ARG A 81 -2.07 20.44 -12.95
C ARG A 81 -2.67 19.13 -12.44
N HIS A 82 -1.83 18.11 -12.32
CA HIS A 82 -2.19 16.91 -11.58
C HIS A 82 -2.49 17.26 -10.10
N PRO A 83 -3.43 16.56 -9.44
CA PRO A 83 -3.75 16.82 -8.05
C PRO A 83 -2.57 16.54 -7.10
N SER A 84 -2.50 17.27 -6.00
CA SER A 84 -1.78 16.86 -4.82
C SER A 84 -2.47 15.66 -4.14
N VAL A 85 -1.77 14.97 -3.24
CA VAL A 85 -2.37 13.89 -2.44
C VAL A 85 -3.55 14.39 -1.60
N ALA A 86 -3.45 15.63 -1.07
CA ALA A 86 -4.45 16.25 -0.22
C ALA A 86 -5.74 16.64 -0.97
N GLU A 87 -5.63 17.00 -2.25
CA GLU A 87 -6.81 17.28 -3.10
C GLU A 87 -7.67 16.04 -3.34
N GLY A 88 -7.12 14.85 -3.11
CA GLY A 88 -7.84 13.61 -3.25
C GLY A 88 -8.22 13.32 -4.71
N LYS A 89 -9.48 12.93 -4.93
CA LYS A 89 -10.00 12.56 -6.25
C LYS A 89 -10.64 13.81 -6.85
N VAL A 90 -10.15 14.23 -8.00
CA VAL A 90 -10.57 15.47 -8.64
C VAL A 90 -11.03 15.22 -10.06
N SER A 91 -12.00 15.99 -10.54
CA SER A 91 -12.30 16.05 -11.96
C SER A 91 -11.26 16.91 -12.67
N ARG A 92 -10.81 16.46 -13.84
CA ARG A 92 -9.92 17.19 -14.75
C ARG A 92 -10.39 17.01 -16.18
N GLN A 93 -10.17 18.03 -17.00
CA GLN A 93 -10.41 17.97 -18.43
C GLN A 93 -9.17 17.41 -19.12
N VAL A 94 -9.36 16.46 -20.04
CA VAL A 94 -8.35 16.07 -21.02
C VAL A 94 -8.69 16.76 -22.33
N CYS A 95 -7.72 17.45 -22.90
CA CYS A 95 -7.82 18.13 -24.19
C CYS A 95 -7.07 17.33 -25.26
N PHE A 96 -7.57 17.36 -26.50
CA PHE A 96 -6.93 16.71 -27.66
C PHE A 96 -6.52 17.76 -28.70
N ASN A 97 -5.23 17.80 -29.01
CA ASN A 97 -4.65 18.82 -29.90
C ASN A 97 -4.94 18.50 -31.37
N TRP A 98 -5.69 19.37 -32.06
CA TRP A 98 -5.94 19.22 -33.50
C TRP A 98 -6.26 20.54 -34.21
N GLY A 99 -5.88 20.64 -35.49
CA GLY A 99 -6.31 21.73 -36.36
C GLY A 99 -5.90 23.14 -35.91
N GLY A 100 -4.85 23.27 -35.10
CA GLY A 100 -4.40 24.56 -34.54
C GLY A 100 -5.16 24.99 -33.29
N ASN A 101 -6.07 24.15 -32.78
CA ASN A 101 -6.68 24.28 -31.47
C ASN A 101 -6.17 23.14 -30.58
N ASP A 102 -5.38 23.50 -29.56
CA ASP A 102 -4.77 22.54 -28.64
C ASP A 102 -5.79 21.81 -27.73
N CYS A 103 -7.05 22.24 -27.74
CA CYS A 103 -8.18 21.59 -27.09
C CYS A 103 -9.40 21.52 -28.04
N LYS A 104 -9.19 21.00 -29.26
CA LYS A 104 -10.26 20.87 -30.27
C LYS A 104 -11.39 19.96 -29.79
N TRP A 105 -11.01 18.82 -29.21
CA TRP A 105 -11.90 17.92 -28.51
C TRP A 105 -11.46 17.83 -27.05
N TYR A 106 -12.39 17.44 -26.18
CA TYR A 106 -12.10 17.23 -24.78
C TYR A 106 -13.04 16.20 -24.16
N THR A 107 -12.63 15.66 -23.02
CA THR A 107 -13.47 14.84 -22.15
C THR A 107 -13.11 15.12 -20.69
N SER A 108 -14.02 14.82 -19.76
CA SER A 108 -13.76 14.96 -18.33
C SER A 108 -13.47 13.60 -17.72
N ILE A 109 -12.39 13.50 -16.95
CA ILE A 109 -11.97 12.29 -16.25
C ILE A 109 -11.85 12.57 -14.76
N GLU A 110 -11.81 11.50 -13.96
CA GLU A 110 -11.34 11.60 -12.57
C GLU A 110 -9.84 11.32 -12.51
N VAL A 111 -9.10 12.10 -11.71
CA VAL A 111 -7.67 11.92 -11.48
C VAL A 111 -7.43 11.86 -9.99
N ARG A 112 -6.55 10.94 -9.58
CA ARG A 112 -6.15 10.76 -8.19
C ARG A 112 -4.64 10.69 -8.11
N ASN A 113 -4.08 11.39 -7.14
CA ASN A 113 -2.70 11.21 -6.73
C ASN A 113 -2.64 10.10 -5.66
N CYS A 114 -2.07 8.97 -6.04
CA CYS A 114 -1.82 7.78 -5.23
C CYS A 114 -0.44 7.83 -4.58
N ASP A 115 0.00 9.04 -4.23
CA ASP A 115 1.22 9.35 -3.53
C ASP A 115 2.48 9.34 -4.41
N SER A 116 2.82 8.17 -4.94
CA SER A 116 4.00 7.97 -5.80
C SER A 116 3.67 7.93 -7.29
N PHE A 117 2.39 7.88 -7.65
CA PHE A 117 1.91 7.85 -9.02
C PHE A 117 0.50 8.43 -9.14
N PHE A 118 0.10 8.68 -10.37
CA PHE A 118 -1.25 9.14 -10.70
C PHE A 118 -2.04 8.02 -11.36
N VAL A 119 -3.33 7.95 -11.01
CA VAL A 119 -4.31 7.13 -11.72
C VAL A 119 -5.39 8.01 -12.32
N TYR A 120 -5.90 7.56 -13.46
CA TYR A 120 -6.83 8.29 -14.31
C TYR A 120 -8.02 7.38 -14.58
N LYS A 121 -9.23 7.81 -14.20
CA LYS A 121 -10.45 7.11 -14.59
C LYS A 121 -10.76 7.52 -16.03
N LEU A 122 -10.16 6.81 -16.97
CA LEU A 122 -10.28 7.12 -18.39
C LEU A 122 -11.63 6.64 -18.91
N VAL A 123 -12.13 7.36 -19.91
CA VAL A 123 -13.37 7.06 -20.64
C VAL A 123 -13.07 7.01 -22.13
N LYS A 124 -13.99 6.46 -22.92
CA LYS A 124 -13.92 6.50 -24.38
C LYS A 124 -13.68 7.91 -24.89
N THR A 125 -12.75 8.05 -25.83
CA THR A 125 -12.51 9.33 -26.47
C THR A 125 -13.67 9.71 -27.40
N PRO A 126 -13.95 11.01 -27.60
CA PRO A 126 -15.04 11.46 -28.49
C PRO A 126 -14.98 10.96 -29.94
N GLU A 127 -13.78 10.64 -30.42
CA GLU A 127 -13.50 10.19 -31.79
C GLU A 127 -12.36 9.15 -31.77
N CYS A 128 -12.26 8.28 -32.78
CA CYS A 128 -11.12 7.35 -32.95
C CYS A 128 -9.85 8.06 -33.47
N LYS A 129 -9.81 9.38 -33.60
CA LYS A 129 -8.55 10.07 -33.97
C LYS A 129 -7.77 10.55 -32.74
N LEU A 130 -8.19 10.11 -31.55
CA LEU A 130 -7.79 10.64 -30.25
C LEU A 130 -7.20 9.53 -29.37
N ARG A 131 -6.20 9.86 -28.55
CA ARG A 131 -5.59 8.91 -27.61
C ARG A 131 -5.03 9.59 -26.37
N TYR A 132 -5.10 8.96 -25.21
CA TYR A 132 -4.47 9.45 -23.98
C TYR A 132 -2.96 9.19 -23.99
N CYS A 133 -2.18 10.24 -23.76
CA CYS A 133 -0.72 10.18 -23.87
C CYS A 133 -0.02 10.23 -22.53
N GLY A 134 1.11 9.56 -22.44
CA GLY A 134 2.04 9.66 -21.32
C GLY A 134 3.26 10.51 -21.67
N THR A 135 3.96 11.02 -20.66
CA THR A 135 5.16 11.87 -20.84
C THR A 135 6.38 11.13 -21.41
N GLY A 136 6.32 9.81 -21.49
CA GLY A 136 7.49 8.96 -21.73
C GLY A 136 8.49 8.97 -20.59
N ILE A 137 9.51 8.13 -20.71
CA ILE A 137 10.71 8.22 -19.88
C ILE A 137 11.53 9.39 -20.42
N THR A 138 11.65 10.46 -19.64
CA THR A 138 12.69 11.47 -19.86
C THR A 138 14.01 10.85 -19.44
N THR A 139 14.94 10.66 -20.36
CA THR A 139 16.32 10.24 -20.07
C THR A 139 17.09 11.38 -19.40
N ILE A 140 16.62 11.79 -18.22
CA ILE A 140 17.41 12.44 -17.18
C ILE A 140 17.02 11.70 -15.90
N SER A 141 17.44 10.44 -15.84
CA SER A 141 17.53 9.69 -14.60
C SER A 141 18.88 9.04 -14.71
N ILE A 142 19.82 9.67 -14.00
CA ILE A 142 21.20 9.24 -13.83
C ILE A 142 21.21 7.71 -13.78
N ALA A 143 22.10 7.10 -14.56
CA ALA A 143 22.52 5.74 -14.34
C ALA A 143 23.02 5.65 -12.90
N LEU A 144 22.15 5.35 -11.93
CA LEU A 144 22.59 4.80 -10.68
C LEU A 144 22.90 3.34 -10.98
N SER A 145 24.17 3.14 -11.30
CA SER A 145 24.85 1.85 -11.22
C SER A 145 24.43 1.10 -9.96
N CYS A 146 24.22 -0.21 -10.08
CA CYS A 146 24.25 -1.14 -8.97
C CYS A 146 25.64 -1.13 -8.31
N ALA A 147 25.93 -0.12 -7.48
CA ALA A 147 27.02 -0.10 -6.53
C ALA A 147 26.80 1.05 -5.55
N ALA A 148 26.86 0.75 -4.26
CA ALA A 148 26.92 1.69 -3.14
C ALA A 148 25.62 2.39 -2.72
N PHE A 149 24.72 1.67 -2.04
CA PHE A 149 24.07 2.17 -0.81
C PHE A 149 23.75 1.00 0.12
N LYS A 150 24.74 0.59 0.93
CA LYS A 150 24.46 -0.09 2.20
C LYS A 150 23.98 1.01 3.16
N THR A 151 22.77 0.84 3.70
CA THR A 151 22.02 1.70 4.64
C THR A 151 21.22 2.86 4.03
N PRO A 152 19.89 2.92 4.23
CA PRO A 152 19.07 4.06 3.82
C PRO A 152 19.09 5.14 4.92
N ARG A 153 19.73 6.28 4.63
CA ARG A 153 19.43 7.53 5.35
C ARG A 153 18.17 8.13 4.75
N CYS A 154 17.07 8.10 5.50
CA CYS A 154 15.86 8.85 5.20
C CYS A 154 16.14 10.36 5.35
N MET A 155 16.04 11.12 4.27
CA MET A 155 15.89 12.57 4.35
C MET A 155 14.45 12.89 4.77
N HIS A 156 14.30 13.36 6.00
CA HIS A 156 13.06 13.92 6.53
C HIS A 156 12.91 15.38 6.10
N THR A 157 11.73 15.77 5.60
CA THR A 157 10.99 16.95 6.06
C THR A 157 9.52 16.88 5.58
N PRO A 158 8.60 17.52 6.32
CA PRO A 158 7.39 16.85 6.80
C PRO A 158 6.18 17.17 5.92
N LEU A 159 5.40 16.14 5.57
CA LEU A 159 3.94 16.14 5.53
C LEU A 159 3.51 14.68 5.34
N PHE A 160 3.17 14.06 6.47
CA PHE A 160 2.87 12.64 6.63
C PHE A 160 1.77 12.17 5.67
N LEU A 161 2.14 11.25 4.81
CA LEU A 161 1.25 10.39 4.05
C LEU A 161 0.75 9.27 4.98
N PRO A 162 -0.52 8.84 4.93
CA PRO A 162 -0.90 7.59 5.56
C PRO A 162 -0.28 6.49 4.70
N TYR A 163 0.93 6.10 5.10
CA TYR A 163 1.63 4.89 4.67
C TYR A 163 0.61 3.81 4.32
N CYS A 164 0.65 3.32 3.07
CA CYS A 164 0.19 1.97 2.79
C CYS A 164 0.80 1.07 3.87
N LYS A 165 -0.06 0.39 4.64
CA LYS A 165 0.36 -0.46 5.76
C LYS A 165 0.97 -1.72 5.15
N LEU A 166 2.15 -1.64 4.54
CA LEU A 166 2.79 -2.78 3.86
C LEU A 166 2.89 -3.99 4.81
N GLU A 167 3.03 -3.76 6.11
CA GLU A 167 2.97 -4.77 7.15
C GLU A 167 1.64 -5.53 7.26
N CYS A 168 0.54 -4.93 6.81
CA CYS A 168 -0.81 -5.51 6.76
C CYS A 168 -1.07 -6.30 5.47
N GLU A 169 -0.13 -6.34 4.54
CA GLU A 169 -0.23 -7.11 3.28
C GLU A 169 0.91 -8.12 3.14
N GLY A 170 2.12 -7.78 3.62
CA GLY A 170 3.33 -8.59 3.58
C GLY A 170 3.72 -9.13 4.95
N TYR A 171 2.94 -10.09 5.46
CA TYR A 171 3.23 -10.79 6.73
C TYR A 171 3.32 -12.31 6.53
N LYS A 172 4.04 -12.96 7.44
CA LYS A 172 4.09 -14.42 7.59
C LYS A 172 2.98 -14.89 8.52
N VAL A 173 2.54 -16.13 8.36
CA VAL A 173 1.43 -16.69 9.13
C VAL A 173 1.95 -17.58 10.26
N LEU A 174 1.36 -17.42 11.44
CA LEU A 174 1.50 -18.31 12.59
C LEU A 174 0.14 -18.96 12.86
N ASP A 175 -0.07 -20.19 12.39
CA ASP A 175 -1.37 -20.87 12.44
C ASP A 175 -1.38 -22.21 13.19
N SER A 176 -0.21 -22.70 13.58
CA SER A 176 -0.03 -23.97 14.28
C SER A 176 -0.70 -23.98 15.66
N ALA A 177 -1.36 -25.10 15.99
CA ALA A 177 -2.10 -25.28 17.23
C ALA A 177 -1.21 -25.21 18.48
N ASP A 178 0.05 -25.62 18.36
CA ASP A 178 1.02 -25.57 19.45
C ASP A 178 1.31 -24.14 19.92
N ARG A 179 1.05 -23.11 19.12
CA ARG A 179 1.20 -21.70 19.52
C ARG A 179 0.05 -21.16 20.37
N LYS A 180 -1.04 -21.91 20.54
CA LYS A 180 -2.20 -21.44 21.31
C LYS A 180 -1.85 -21.36 22.80
N ASN A 181 -2.23 -20.27 23.46
CA ASN A 181 -1.97 -20.03 24.89
C ASN A 181 -2.60 -21.05 25.86
N THR A 182 -3.51 -21.91 25.37
CA THR A 182 -4.10 -23.03 26.12
C THR A 182 -3.56 -24.39 25.70
N TYR A 183 -2.66 -24.46 24.72
CA TYR A 183 -2.05 -25.70 24.27
C TYR A 183 -0.94 -26.11 25.22
N GLY A 184 -1.11 -27.22 25.93
CA GLY A 184 -0.09 -27.75 26.82
C GLY A 184 1.13 -28.28 26.07
N MET A 185 2.29 -28.26 26.71
CA MET A 185 3.53 -28.78 26.13
C MET A 185 3.45 -30.27 25.74
N GLY A 186 3.62 -30.56 24.45
CA GLY A 186 3.78 -31.91 23.88
C GLY A 186 5.08 -32.10 23.06
N GLY A 187 5.85 -31.02 22.89
CA GLY A 187 7.12 -30.85 22.20
C GLY A 187 7.61 -29.42 22.50
N ILE A 188 8.85 -29.04 22.16
CA ILE A 188 9.36 -27.67 22.41
C ILE A 188 9.22 -26.85 21.12
N ALA A 189 8.25 -25.93 21.10
CA ALA A 189 8.15 -24.84 20.14
C ALA A 189 9.18 -23.76 20.49
N CYS A 190 9.96 -23.35 19.49
CA CYS A 190 11.10 -22.45 19.61
C CYS A 190 11.01 -21.32 18.60
N ASP A 191 11.27 -20.09 19.05
CA ASP A 191 11.35 -18.90 18.20
C ASP A 191 12.74 -18.23 18.23
N ASP A 192 13.80 -18.97 18.61
CA ASP A 192 15.20 -18.50 18.60
C ASP A 192 15.77 -18.39 17.18
N GLU A 193 15.18 -19.13 16.24
CA GLU A 193 15.47 -19.03 14.81
C GLU A 193 14.42 -18.25 14.01
N ILE A 194 13.40 -17.66 14.65
CA ILE A 194 12.38 -16.88 13.93
C ILE A 194 13.05 -15.72 13.17
N GLU A 195 12.68 -15.52 11.91
CA GLU A 195 13.18 -14.40 11.13
C GLU A 195 12.58 -13.09 11.64
N GLU A 196 13.35 -12.02 11.68
CA GLU A 196 12.80 -10.70 12.00
C GLU A 196 11.92 -10.20 10.84
N ALA A 197 10.61 -10.36 10.99
CA ALA A 197 9.61 -10.01 9.98
C ALA A 197 8.25 -9.71 10.62
N TRP A 198 7.28 -9.30 9.81
CA TRP A 198 5.88 -9.16 10.24
C TRP A 198 5.19 -10.51 10.24
N TYR A 199 4.47 -10.80 11.32
CA TYR A 199 3.71 -12.04 11.51
C TYR A 199 2.28 -11.77 11.90
N ARG A 200 1.37 -12.69 11.54
CA ARG A 200 -0.04 -12.70 11.93
C ARG A 200 -0.41 -14.05 12.52
N PHE A 201 -1.07 -14.03 13.68
CA PHE A 201 -1.71 -15.22 14.24
C PHE A 201 -3.03 -15.49 13.50
N THR A 202 -3.21 -16.73 13.03
CA THR A 202 -4.47 -17.20 12.42
C THR A 202 -4.76 -18.65 12.82
N GLY A 203 -5.85 -19.23 12.31
CA GLY A 203 -6.09 -20.67 12.42
C GLY A 203 -6.14 -21.17 13.86
N ALA A 204 -5.48 -22.30 14.13
CA ALA A 204 -5.49 -22.95 15.43
C ALA A 204 -4.67 -22.20 16.49
N ALA A 205 -3.71 -21.37 16.07
CA ALA A 205 -2.95 -20.50 16.97
C ALA A 205 -3.82 -19.38 17.58
N GLY A 206 -4.96 -19.03 16.96
CA GLY A 206 -5.83 -17.93 17.37
C GLY A 206 -5.68 -16.70 16.48
N SER A 207 -6.24 -15.56 16.91
CA SER A 207 -6.31 -14.32 16.12
C SER A 207 -5.28 -13.26 16.49
N LYS A 208 -4.69 -13.37 17.70
CA LYS A 208 -3.78 -12.35 18.27
C LYS A 208 -2.94 -12.90 19.42
N MET A 209 -1.91 -12.17 19.85
CA MET A 209 -1.21 -12.51 21.08
C MET A 209 -2.11 -12.33 22.31
N PRO A 210 -1.95 -13.11 23.39
CA PRO A 210 -2.69 -12.87 24.63
C PRO A 210 -2.19 -11.60 25.32
N GLU A 211 -3.11 -10.83 25.92
CA GLU A 211 -2.81 -9.64 26.76
C GLU A 211 -2.68 -9.98 28.25
N SER A 212 -2.71 -11.27 28.59
CA SER A 212 -2.54 -11.80 29.94
C SER A 212 -1.55 -12.96 29.91
N PRO A 213 -0.74 -13.16 30.96
CA PRO A 213 0.27 -14.20 31.00
C PRO A 213 -0.35 -15.61 30.89
N PRO A 214 0.04 -16.41 29.88
CA PRO A 214 -0.18 -17.84 29.91
C PRO A 214 0.59 -18.47 31.08
N ASN A 215 0.07 -19.57 31.63
CA ASN A 215 0.81 -20.37 32.61
C ASN A 215 2.08 -20.95 31.96
N GLU A 216 3.12 -21.22 32.76
CA GLU A 216 4.31 -21.93 32.31
C GLU A 216 3.92 -23.26 31.61
N LYS A 217 4.71 -23.70 30.62
CA LYS A 217 4.45 -24.92 29.81
C LYS A 217 3.21 -24.88 28.92
N MET A 218 2.74 -23.69 28.57
CA MET A 218 1.69 -23.48 27.57
C MET A 218 2.27 -23.03 26.23
N CYS A 219 1.46 -23.07 25.18
CA CYS A 219 1.84 -22.65 23.83
C CYS A 219 3.08 -23.42 23.35
N GLY A 220 3.07 -24.72 23.67
CA GLY A 220 4.06 -25.67 23.17
C GLY A 220 5.47 -25.39 23.69
N THR A 221 5.69 -24.55 24.69
CA THR A 221 7.03 -24.12 25.10
C THR A 221 7.17 -24.03 26.61
N HIS A 222 8.39 -24.01 27.15
CA HIS A 222 8.60 -23.88 28.59
C HIS A 222 8.21 -22.49 29.09
N VAL A 223 8.54 -21.49 28.27
CA VAL A 223 8.52 -20.07 28.62
C VAL A 223 7.62 -19.32 27.62
N PRO A 224 6.29 -19.31 27.83
CA PRO A 224 5.35 -18.71 26.89
C PRO A 224 5.40 -17.19 26.89
N GLY A 225 5.37 -16.61 25.69
CA GLY A 225 5.37 -15.17 25.44
C GLY A 225 3.96 -14.59 25.28
N TRP A 226 3.74 -13.41 25.84
CA TRP A 226 2.47 -12.67 25.77
C TRP A 226 2.72 -11.16 25.66
N LEU A 227 1.74 -10.44 25.12
CA LEU A 227 1.86 -9.00 24.92
C LEU A 227 1.63 -8.25 26.23
N ASN A 228 2.65 -7.57 26.74
CA ASN A 228 2.57 -6.78 27.97
C ASN A 228 1.86 -5.45 27.72
N GLY A 229 0.53 -5.49 27.75
CA GLY A 229 -0.35 -4.36 27.53
C GLY A 229 -1.39 -4.65 26.45
N ARG A 230 -2.19 -3.62 26.14
CA ARG A 230 -3.26 -3.74 25.14
C ARG A 230 -2.73 -3.65 23.72
N HIS A 231 -3.39 -4.34 22.79
CA HIS A 231 -3.17 -4.14 21.36
C HIS A 231 -3.53 -2.70 20.97
N PRO A 232 -2.83 -2.09 20.00
CA PRO A 232 -3.15 -0.74 19.54
C PRO A 232 -4.53 -0.67 18.88
N SER A 233 -5.18 0.48 19.00
CA SER A 233 -6.26 0.87 18.10
C SER A 233 -5.73 1.17 16.69
N VAL A 234 -6.61 1.22 15.69
CA VAL A 234 -6.25 1.62 14.33
C VAL A 234 -5.64 3.03 14.30
N ALA A 235 -6.14 3.93 15.14
CA ALA A 235 -5.69 5.33 15.21
C ALA A 235 -4.30 5.49 15.83
N GLU A 236 -3.92 4.60 16.77
CA GLU A 236 -2.57 4.58 17.35
C GLU A 236 -1.51 4.17 16.33
N GLY A 237 -1.90 3.49 15.25
CA GLY A 237 -1.00 3.12 14.18
C GLY A 237 0.01 2.05 14.62
N LYS A 238 1.28 2.26 14.26
CA LYS A 238 2.37 1.31 14.55
C LYS A 238 2.97 1.72 15.89
N VAL A 239 2.93 0.83 16.87
CA VAL A 239 3.40 1.09 18.23
C VAL A 239 4.47 0.10 18.64
N SER A 240 5.39 0.52 19.51
CA SER A 240 6.28 -0.41 20.18
C SER A 240 5.57 -1.02 21.40
N ARG A 241 5.70 -2.34 21.57
CA ARG A 241 5.19 -3.07 22.74
C ARG A 241 6.27 -4.01 23.27
N GLU A 242 6.21 -4.29 24.55
CA GLU A 242 7.02 -5.32 25.18
C GLU A 242 6.25 -6.64 25.16
N VAL A 243 6.90 -7.72 24.73
CA VAL A 243 6.46 -9.09 24.98
C VAL A 243 7.14 -9.56 26.25
N CYS A 244 6.34 -10.05 27.18
CA CYS A 244 6.81 -10.67 28.42
C CYS A 244 6.74 -12.18 28.30
N PHE A 245 7.69 -12.85 28.92
CA PHE A 245 7.80 -14.29 28.91
C PHE A 245 7.73 -14.84 30.33
N ASN A 246 6.79 -15.76 30.57
CA ASN A 246 6.53 -16.29 31.91
C ASN A 246 7.52 -17.40 32.27
N TRP A 247 8.31 -17.21 33.34
CA TRP A 247 9.30 -18.18 33.79
C TRP A 247 9.60 -18.07 35.29
N VAL A 248 9.75 -19.21 35.97
CA VAL A 248 10.13 -19.33 37.40
C VAL A 248 9.24 -18.46 38.30
N GLY A 249 7.92 -18.55 38.13
CA GLY A 249 6.96 -17.79 38.92
C GLY A 249 6.98 -16.27 38.68
N LYS A 250 7.69 -15.79 37.65
CA LYS A 250 7.63 -14.40 37.19
C LYS A 250 6.98 -14.33 35.82
N ASN A 251 5.82 -13.67 35.76
CA ASN A 251 5.03 -13.47 34.54
C ASN A 251 5.77 -12.66 33.43
N CYS A 252 6.88 -12.01 33.76
CA CYS A 252 7.72 -11.26 32.83
C CYS A 252 9.20 -11.39 33.21
N PHE A 253 9.75 -12.59 33.04
CA PHE A 253 11.16 -12.86 33.30
C PHE A 253 12.04 -12.43 32.12
N PHE A 254 11.75 -12.95 30.92
CA PHE A 254 12.36 -12.48 29.69
C PHE A 254 11.46 -11.47 28.99
N LYS A 255 12.07 -10.63 28.17
CA LYS A 255 11.43 -9.50 27.50
C LYS A 255 11.94 -9.38 26.07
N ALA A 256 11.06 -9.02 25.15
CA ALA A 256 11.42 -8.59 23.81
C ALA A 256 10.61 -7.35 23.44
N ASN A 257 11.24 -6.35 22.82
CA ASN A 257 10.50 -5.22 22.26
C ASN A 257 10.16 -5.51 20.81
N ILE A 258 8.89 -5.38 20.46
CA ILE A 258 8.38 -5.60 19.11
C ILE A 258 7.63 -4.37 18.61
N GLU A 259 7.35 -4.33 17.31
CA GLU A 259 6.38 -3.40 16.74
C GLU A 259 5.04 -4.12 16.53
N VAL A 260 3.92 -3.45 16.83
CA VAL A 260 2.56 -3.99 16.65
C VAL A 260 1.73 -2.98 15.86
N ARG A 261 0.95 -3.48 14.90
CA ARG A 261 0.04 -2.68 14.08
C ARG A 261 -1.34 -3.30 14.08
N ASN A 262 -2.36 -2.46 14.20
CA ASN A 262 -3.75 -2.82 13.96
C ASN A 262 -4.11 -2.57 12.49
N CYS A 263 -4.39 -3.66 11.77
CA CYS A 263 -4.78 -3.69 10.36
C CYS A 263 -6.30 -3.68 10.20
N GLU A 264 -7.00 -3.00 11.12
CA GLU A 264 -8.47 -2.89 11.23
C GLU A 264 -9.16 -4.18 11.66
N SER A 265 -8.94 -5.28 10.94
CA SER A 265 -9.58 -6.58 11.19
C SER A 265 -8.67 -7.61 11.86
N PHE A 266 -7.36 -7.35 11.92
CA PHE A 266 -6.37 -8.23 12.56
C PHE A 266 -5.16 -7.42 13.03
N PHE A 267 -4.29 -8.08 13.79
CA PHE A 267 -3.04 -7.51 14.26
C PHE A 267 -1.85 -8.19 13.59
N VAL A 268 -0.81 -7.40 13.32
CA VAL A 268 0.49 -7.91 12.88
C VAL A 268 1.58 -7.48 13.86
N TYR A 269 2.57 -8.34 14.00
CA TYR A 269 3.64 -8.24 14.99
C TYR A 269 4.98 -8.36 14.28
N LYS A 270 5.86 -7.38 14.44
CA LYS A 270 7.24 -7.48 13.98
C LYS A 270 8.04 -8.25 15.01
N LEU A 271 8.04 -9.58 14.89
CA LEU A 271 8.67 -10.47 15.85
C LEU A 271 10.18 -10.52 15.62
N VAL A 272 10.91 -10.80 16.70
CA VAL A 272 12.37 -10.94 16.71
C VAL A 272 12.74 -12.28 17.35
N LYS A 273 13.98 -12.73 17.11
CA LYS A 273 14.52 -13.94 17.74
C LYS A 273 14.41 -13.89 19.26
N THR A 274 13.95 -14.99 19.85
CA THR A 274 14.01 -15.16 21.31
C THR A 274 15.45 -15.47 21.74
N PRO A 275 15.80 -15.25 23.02
CA PRO A 275 17.16 -15.52 23.52
C PRO A 275 17.55 -17.01 23.53
N ASP A 276 16.58 -17.92 23.52
CA ASP A 276 16.76 -19.37 23.61
C ASP A 276 15.53 -20.10 23.05
N CYS A 277 15.69 -21.38 22.71
CA CYS A 277 14.68 -22.28 22.13
C CYS A 277 13.50 -22.52 23.12
N ASN A 278 13.72 -22.33 24.42
CA ASN A 278 12.67 -22.54 25.43
C ASN A 278 11.54 -21.50 25.43
N LEU A 279 11.59 -20.49 24.54
CA LEU A 279 10.64 -19.39 24.43
C LEU A 279 9.90 -19.43 23.09
N CYS A 280 8.60 -19.13 23.12
CA CYS A 280 7.73 -19.06 21.94
C CYS A 280 6.69 -17.94 22.11
N TYR A 281 6.39 -17.22 21.03
CA TYR A 281 5.31 -16.25 20.98
C TYR A 281 3.96 -16.94 20.85
N CYS A 282 3.04 -16.64 21.77
CA CYS A 282 1.76 -17.32 21.86
C CYS A 282 0.64 -16.55 21.19
N GLY A 283 -0.31 -17.31 20.65
CA GLY A 283 -1.58 -16.82 20.13
C GLY A 283 -2.76 -17.14 21.07
N SER A 284 -3.86 -16.44 20.87
CA SER A 284 -5.12 -16.51 21.61
C SER A 284 -6.26 -16.02 20.72
N ASP A 285 -7.52 -16.30 21.09
CA ASP A 285 -8.69 -15.80 20.35
C ASP A 285 -9.00 -14.32 20.64
#